data_AF-A0A956CZ60-F1
#
_entry.id   AF-A0A956CZ60-F1
#
_cell.length_a   1.000
_cell.length_b   1.000
_cell.length_c   1.000
_cell.angle_alpha   90.00
_cell.angle_beta   90.00
_cell.angle_gamma   90.00
#
_symmetry.space_group_name_H-M   'P 1'
#
loop_
_entity.id
_entity.type
_entity.pdbx_description
1 polymer ?
#
loop_
_entity_poly.entity_id
_entity_poly.type
_entity_poly.pdbx_seq_one_letter_code
_entity_poly.pdbx_strand_id
1 'polypeptide(L)'
;MREQRGGIRASVVLLSALMVFGCGYAIYRAWTFDPLDREVASSEEGSHHRDRRGRDRRDRRSRRTHVATAGGSHGGGGAYVHHDWNEETELARSLALHLPGPTFWQDAREGRIPPEDPQMLAMWRSYHGLATTEAPPPLPFEPTAHRAELVDASGDVAHSPTSCDVRVLPVSSGEFTCVVRVMCDGRVLYPNEAQTAGYVSCEMRDGRPIRAVDSGFTARDGDPLVDLDLERGTVRVEEYDETGQPTYSATLRIQS
;
A
#
# COMPACT_ATOMS: atom_id res chain seq x y z
N MET A 1 51.40 -52.76 -25.71
CA MET A 1 50.63 -51.60 -26.23
C MET A 1 49.15 -51.98 -26.27
N ARG A 2 48.33 -51.43 -25.37
CA ARG A 2 46.86 -51.56 -25.38
C ARG A 2 46.31 -50.14 -25.30
N GLU A 3 45.63 -49.75 -26.37
CA GLU A 3 45.15 -48.40 -26.66
C GLU A 3 43.75 -48.21 -26.04
N GLN A 4 43.60 -47.20 -25.18
CA GLN A 4 42.32 -46.77 -24.61
C GLN A 4 41.52 -45.97 -25.66
N ARG A 5 40.34 -46.48 -26.04
CA ARG A 5 39.29 -45.70 -26.73
C ARG A 5 37.97 -45.88 -25.99
N GLY A 6 37.55 -44.86 -25.25
CA GLY A 6 36.26 -44.86 -24.57
C GLY A 6 36.02 -43.59 -23.75
N GLY A 7 35.80 -42.45 -24.41
CA GLY A 7 35.59 -41.18 -23.69
C GLY A 7 34.70 -40.13 -24.35
N ILE A 8 34.08 -40.40 -25.51
CA ILE A 8 33.40 -39.33 -26.27
C ILE A 8 31.87 -39.48 -26.30
N ARG A 9 31.31 -40.65 -25.93
CA ARG A 9 29.86 -40.90 -26.08
C ARG A 9 28.99 -40.38 -24.94
N ALA A 10 29.53 -40.12 -23.75
CA ALA A 10 28.72 -39.66 -22.62
C ALA A 10 28.32 -38.18 -22.73
N SER A 11 29.16 -37.33 -23.33
CA SER A 11 28.95 -35.88 -23.35
C SER A 11 27.87 -35.42 -24.33
N VAL A 12 27.62 -36.18 -25.40
CA VAL A 12 26.62 -35.82 -26.43
C VAL A 12 25.19 -36.09 -25.94
N VAL A 13 24.99 -37.09 -25.08
CA VAL A 13 23.66 -37.44 -24.53
C VAL A 13 23.18 -36.40 -23.51
N LEU A 14 24.10 -35.84 -22.72
CA LEU A 14 23.79 -34.82 -21.72
C LEU A 14 23.38 -33.47 -22.34
N LEU A 15 24.02 -33.08 -23.45
CA LEU A 15 23.68 -31.85 -24.18
C LEU A 15 22.33 -31.92 -24.90
N SER A 16 21.94 -33.11 -25.39
CA SER A 16 20.64 -33.28 -26.06
C SER A 16 19.46 -33.28 -25.09
N ALA A 17 19.63 -33.79 -23.87
CA ALA A 17 18.60 -33.72 -22.82
C ALA A 17 18.30 -32.26 -22.40
N LEU A 18 19.32 -31.42 -22.27
CA LEU A 18 19.14 -30.01 -21.86
C LEU A 18 18.37 -29.17 -22.90
N MET A 19 18.56 -29.42 -24.21
CA MET A 19 17.80 -28.71 -25.25
C MET A 19 16.31 -29.07 -25.25
N VAL A 20 15.95 -30.35 -25.02
CA VAL A 20 14.55 -30.77 -25.03
C VAL A 20 13.78 -30.17 -23.85
N PHE A 21 14.39 -30.11 -22.66
CA PHE A 21 13.77 -29.46 -21.50
C PHE A 21 13.65 -27.94 -21.64
N GLY A 22 14.63 -27.27 -22.26
CA GLY A 22 14.59 -25.83 -22.50
C GLY A 22 13.46 -25.39 -23.44
N CYS A 23 13.27 -26.10 -24.56
CA CYS A 23 12.19 -25.78 -25.51
C CYS A 23 10.79 -26.07 -24.95
N GLY A 24 10.63 -27.14 -24.16
CA GLY A 24 9.35 -27.46 -23.54
C GLY A 24 8.86 -26.40 -22.54
N TYR A 25 9.79 -25.80 -21.78
CA TYR A 25 9.45 -24.79 -20.77
C TYR A 25 8.96 -23.47 -21.40
N ALA A 26 9.53 -23.06 -22.55
CA ALA A 26 9.09 -21.85 -23.26
C ALA A 26 7.66 -21.99 -23.84
N ILE A 27 7.31 -23.17 -24.36
CA ILE A 27 5.97 -23.43 -24.90
C ILE A 27 4.93 -23.50 -23.77
N TYR A 28 5.28 -24.09 -22.62
CA TYR A 28 4.39 -24.16 -21.45
C TYR A 28 4.06 -22.77 -20.89
N ARG A 29 5.02 -21.83 -20.87
CA ARG A 29 4.80 -20.43 -20.46
C ARG A 29 3.87 -19.69 -21.43
N ALA A 30 3.98 -19.94 -22.73
CA ALA A 30 3.13 -19.29 -23.73
C ALA A 30 1.66 -19.77 -23.69
N TRP A 31 1.40 -20.98 -23.18
CA TRP A 31 0.05 -21.55 -23.10
C TRP A 31 -0.69 -21.25 -21.78
N THR A 32 0.01 -20.83 -20.74
CA THR A 32 -0.58 -20.63 -19.39
C THR A 32 -0.92 -19.18 -19.06
N PHE A 33 -0.54 -18.23 -19.92
CA PHE A 33 -0.86 -16.81 -19.78
C PHE A 33 -1.45 -16.27 -21.08
N ASP A 34 -2.74 -16.53 -21.29
CA ASP A 34 -3.55 -15.80 -22.26
C ASP A 34 -4.87 -15.43 -21.59
N PRO A 35 -4.97 -14.25 -20.93
CA PRO A 35 -6.25 -13.75 -20.50
C PRO A 35 -7.00 -13.23 -21.72
N LEU A 36 -7.98 -14.03 -22.14
CA LEU A 36 -9.06 -13.67 -23.06
C LEU A 36 -9.54 -12.23 -22.85
N ASP A 37 -9.23 -11.36 -23.82
CA ASP A 37 -9.97 -10.12 -24.06
C ASP A 37 -11.44 -10.46 -24.33
N ARG A 38 -12.29 -10.20 -23.34
CA ARG A 38 -13.74 -10.08 -23.53
C ARG A 38 -14.07 -8.61 -23.77
N GLU A 39 -14.12 -8.25 -25.05
CA GLU A 39 -14.93 -7.11 -25.50
C GLU A 39 -16.39 -7.34 -25.08
N VAL A 40 -16.91 -6.46 -24.21
CA VAL A 40 -18.34 -6.32 -23.97
C VAL A 40 -18.75 -4.89 -24.28
N ALA A 41 -19.62 -4.78 -25.26
CA ALA A 41 -20.27 -3.56 -25.73
C ALA A 41 -21.34 -3.03 -24.75
N SER A 42 -21.51 -1.72 -24.71
CA SER A 42 -22.75 -0.97 -24.42
C SER A 42 -22.46 0.48 -24.86
N SER A 43 -23.12 1.15 -25.82
CA SER A 43 -24.53 1.41 -26.13
C SER A 43 -25.36 1.88 -24.94
N GLU A 44 -25.66 3.20 -24.90
CA GLU A 44 -26.86 3.91 -24.40
C GLU A 44 -26.52 5.42 -24.41
N GLU A 45 -27.02 6.26 -25.32
CA GLU A 45 -28.34 6.90 -25.41
C GLU A 45 -28.90 7.48 -24.08
N GLY A 46 -29.25 8.78 -24.11
CA GLY A 46 -30.43 9.27 -23.38
C GLY A 46 -30.25 10.35 -22.31
N SER A 47 -30.49 11.60 -22.70
CA SER A 47 -31.23 12.69 -22.00
C SER A 47 -31.38 12.70 -20.46
N HIS A 48 -31.13 13.86 -19.82
CA HIS A 48 -32.19 14.74 -19.29
C HIS A 48 -31.64 15.85 -18.36
N HIS A 49 -31.84 17.10 -18.79
CA HIS A 49 -32.51 18.19 -18.06
C HIS A 49 -32.75 18.01 -16.53
N ARG A 50 -32.12 18.84 -15.69
CA ARG A 50 -32.83 19.63 -14.66
C ARG A 50 -31.96 20.67 -13.96
N ASP A 51 -32.54 21.86 -13.90
CA ASP A 51 -32.24 22.97 -13.01
C ASP A 51 -32.07 22.56 -11.54
N ARG A 52 -31.19 23.28 -10.82
CA ARG A 52 -31.60 24.01 -9.61
C ARG A 52 -30.58 25.06 -9.18
N ARG A 53 -30.95 26.31 -9.43
CA ARG A 53 -30.49 27.48 -8.69
C ARG A 53 -31.00 27.43 -7.25
N GLY A 54 -30.19 27.92 -6.30
CA GLY A 54 -30.68 28.77 -5.21
C GLY A 54 -30.57 28.21 -3.79
N ARG A 55 -29.77 28.92 -2.97
CA ARG A 55 -29.79 29.17 -1.50
C ARG A 55 -28.34 29.12 -1.01
N ASP A 56 -27.67 30.20 -0.60
CA ASP A 56 -28.07 31.45 0.04
C ASP A 56 -28.93 31.27 1.30
N ARG A 57 -28.24 31.13 2.44
CA ARG A 57 -28.48 31.76 3.76
C ARG A 57 -27.53 31.12 4.79
N ARG A 58 -26.52 31.85 5.27
CA ARG A 58 -26.52 32.75 6.46
C ARG A 58 -26.67 32.03 7.80
N ASP A 59 -25.66 32.32 8.62
CA ASP A 59 -25.71 32.61 10.05
C ASP A 59 -26.23 31.55 11.00
N ARG A 60 -25.30 30.95 11.76
CA ARG A 60 -25.43 30.90 13.23
C ARG A 60 -24.09 30.75 13.95
N ARG A 61 -23.56 31.91 14.30
CA ARG A 61 -22.67 32.20 15.41
C ARG A 61 -23.38 31.88 16.74
N SER A 62 -22.79 31.09 17.66
CA SER A 62 -22.95 31.26 19.12
C SER A 62 -22.29 30.17 20.00
N ARG A 63 -21.30 30.60 20.79
CA ARG A 63 -21.04 30.32 22.23
C ARG A 63 -20.61 28.90 22.66
N ARG A 64 -19.36 28.75 23.12
CA ARG A 64 -18.87 28.90 24.53
C ARG A 64 -19.50 27.88 25.49
N THR A 65 -18.68 26.97 26.04
CA THR A 65 -18.43 26.89 27.49
C THR A 65 -17.17 26.10 27.81
N HIS A 66 -16.31 26.69 28.63
CA HIS A 66 -15.24 26.03 29.37
C HIS A 66 -15.84 25.15 30.47
N VAL A 67 -15.30 23.95 30.67
CA VAL A 67 -15.36 23.22 31.94
C VAL A 67 -13.96 22.69 32.22
N ALA A 68 -13.35 23.21 33.29
CA ALA A 68 -12.16 22.64 33.90
C ALA A 68 -12.61 21.67 34.99
N THR A 69 -11.99 20.50 35.06
CA THR A 69 -12.04 19.63 36.25
C THR A 69 -10.64 19.12 36.53
N ALA A 70 -10.19 19.36 37.76
CA ALA A 70 -8.89 18.96 38.28
C ALA A 70 -8.97 17.60 39.01
N GLY A 71 -7.82 16.90 39.05
CA GLY A 71 -7.42 16.08 40.19
C GLY A 71 -7.57 14.57 40.06
N GLY A 72 -6.44 13.87 39.90
CA GLY A 72 -6.37 12.42 40.05
C GLY A 72 -5.02 11.84 39.62
N SER A 73 -3.97 12.07 40.41
CA SER A 73 -2.76 11.22 40.38
C SER A 73 -3.14 9.83 40.92
N HIS A 74 -2.72 8.75 40.25
CA HIS A 74 -2.21 7.46 40.78
C HIS A 74 -2.07 6.45 39.60
N GLY A 75 -0.88 5.84 39.46
CA GLY A 75 -0.68 4.59 38.71
C GLY A 75 0.05 4.71 37.37
N GLY A 76 1.27 4.17 37.29
CA GLY A 76 2.06 4.10 36.06
C GLY A 76 1.41 3.20 34.99
N GLY A 77 0.87 3.85 33.98
CA GLY A 77 0.52 3.31 32.67
C GLY A 77 0.71 4.45 31.68
N GLY A 78 1.42 4.22 30.57
CA GLY A 78 1.69 5.26 29.57
C GLY A 78 0.38 5.92 29.15
N ALA A 79 0.22 7.20 29.49
CA ALA A 79 -0.96 7.97 29.13
C ALA A 79 -0.91 8.19 27.61
N TYR A 80 -1.67 7.40 26.86
CA TYR A 80 -2.00 7.71 25.49
C TYR A 80 -2.76 9.03 25.49
N VAL A 81 -2.09 10.09 25.05
CA VAL A 81 -2.73 11.40 24.86
C VAL A 81 -3.66 11.24 23.66
N HIS A 82 -4.96 11.27 23.88
CA HIS A 82 -5.94 11.48 22.82
C HIS A 82 -5.62 12.80 22.15
N HIS A 83 -5.05 12.75 20.95
CA HIS A 83 -4.78 13.95 20.16
C HIS A 83 -6.09 14.38 19.49
N ASP A 84 -6.49 15.64 19.70
CA ASP A 84 -7.71 16.20 19.11
C ASP A 84 -7.39 16.74 17.72
N TRP A 85 -7.71 15.94 16.70
CA TRP A 85 -7.26 16.14 15.33
C TRP A 85 -8.10 17.13 14.50
N ASN A 86 -9.10 17.77 15.11
CA ASN A 86 -9.96 18.77 14.44
C ASN A 86 -9.29 20.14 14.26
N GLU A 87 -8.16 20.38 14.91
CA GLU A 87 -7.44 21.67 14.88
C GLU A 87 -6.11 21.65 14.10
N GLU A 88 -5.78 20.56 13.40
CA GLU A 88 -4.48 20.43 12.73
C GLU A 88 -4.37 21.10 11.36
N THR A 89 -3.27 21.83 11.17
CA THR A 89 -2.83 22.36 9.86
C THR A 89 -2.37 21.23 8.92
N GLU A 90 -2.37 21.44 7.60
CA GLU A 90 -1.90 20.47 6.60
C GLU A 90 -0.43 20.03 6.83
N LEU A 91 0.42 20.94 7.34
CA LEU A 91 1.79 20.66 7.76
C LEU A 91 1.84 19.76 9.02
N ALA A 92 0.96 20.00 9.98
CA ALA A 92 0.85 19.13 11.15
C ALA A 92 0.36 17.74 10.75
N ARG A 93 -0.57 17.66 9.78
CA ARG A 93 -1.04 16.41 9.19
C ARG A 93 0.08 15.65 8.48
N SER A 94 0.92 16.31 7.66
CA SER A 94 2.05 15.66 7.00
C SER A 94 3.12 15.19 7.99
N LEU A 95 3.38 15.98 9.03
CA LEU A 95 4.33 15.62 10.11
C LEU A 95 3.79 14.48 10.97
N ALA A 96 2.49 14.48 11.32
CA ALA A 96 1.83 13.42 12.07
C ALA A 96 1.81 12.09 11.30
N LEU A 97 1.65 12.16 9.98
CA LEU A 97 1.66 10.99 9.09
C LEU A 97 3.07 10.52 8.71
N HIS A 98 4.12 11.16 9.26
CA HIS A 98 5.53 10.84 9.03
C HIS A 98 5.92 10.82 7.54
N LEU A 99 5.17 11.53 6.68
CA LEU A 99 5.59 11.73 5.30
C LEU A 99 6.70 12.76 5.29
N PRO A 100 7.79 12.50 4.58
CA PRO A 100 8.90 13.41 4.66
C PRO A 100 8.59 14.66 3.82
N GLY A 101 9.13 15.80 4.25
CA GLY A 101 8.98 17.04 3.50
C GLY A 101 9.63 16.98 2.11
N PRO A 102 9.44 18.00 1.27
CA PRO A 102 9.99 18.04 -0.10
C PRO A 102 11.52 17.91 -0.17
N THR A 103 12.24 18.12 0.93
CA THR A 103 13.71 17.99 1.04
C THR A 103 14.19 16.59 1.34
N PHE A 104 13.32 15.59 1.48
CA PHE A 104 13.71 14.27 2.01
C PHE A 104 14.85 13.57 1.24
N TRP A 105 14.92 13.80 -0.07
CA TRP A 105 16.00 13.29 -0.91
C TRP A 105 17.37 13.90 -0.55
N GLN A 106 17.40 15.13 -0.05
CA GLN A 106 18.60 15.81 0.40
C GLN A 106 19.02 15.28 1.78
N ASP A 107 18.07 15.14 2.70
CA ASP A 107 18.34 14.64 4.06
C ASP A 107 18.92 13.21 4.04
N ALA A 108 18.35 12.34 3.19
CA ALA A 108 18.85 10.97 3.00
C ALA A 108 20.29 10.94 2.42
N ARG A 109 20.64 11.85 1.51
CA ARG A 109 21.99 11.94 0.91
C ARG A 109 23.05 12.36 1.92
N GLU A 110 22.67 13.19 2.88
CA GLU A 110 23.58 13.73 3.89
C GLU A 110 23.75 12.79 5.09
N GLY A 111 23.22 11.56 5.02
CA GLY A 111 23.29 10.59 6.10
C GLY A 111 22.48 11.01 7.34
N ARG A 112 21.58 12.00 7.20
CA ARG A 112 20.70 12.46 8.28
C ARG A 112 19.49 11.53 8.31
N ILE A 113 19.71 10.34 8.88
CA ILE A 113 18.74 9.27 9.18
C ILE A 113 18.02 8.74 7.92
N PRO A 114 18.36 7.53 7.41
CA PRO A 114 17.41 6.81 6.60
C PRO A 114 16.17 6.59 7.48
N PRO A 115 14.97 6.87 6.98
CA PRO A 115 13.78 6.79 7.81
C PRO A 115 13.67 5.38 8.39
N GLU A 116 13.54 5.28 9.72
CA GLU A 116 13.24 4.02 10.43
C GLU A 116 11.97 3.37 9.88
N ASP A 117 11.15 4.16 9.18
CA ASP A 117 10.01 3.75 8.40
C ASP A 117 10.40 2.81 7.24
N PRO A 118 10.02 1.53 7.34
CA PRO A 118 10.29 0.53 6.31
C PRO A 118 9.70 0.85 4.94
N GLN A 119 8.55 1.54 4.88
CA GLN A 119 7.88 1.91 3.62
C GLN A 119 8.66 2.97 2.84
N MET A 120 9.21 3.96 3.57
CA MET A 120 10.07 4.98 2.99
C MET A 120 11.39 4.40 2.48
N LEU A 121 11.97 3.46 3.23
CA LEU A 121 13.19 2.76 2.82
C LEU A 121 12.97 1.96 1.54
N ALA A 122 11.81 1.31 1.38
CA ALA A 122 11.43 0.60 0.17
C ALA A 122 11.34 1.55 -1.05
N MET A 123 10.64 2.69 -0.91
CA MET A 123 10.60 3.72 -1.95
C MET A 123 12.00 4.20 -2.32
N TRP A 124 12.79 4.61 -1.32
CA TRP A 124 14.13 5.14 -1.57
C TRP A 124 15.02 4.14 -2.31
N ARG A 125 15.04 2.87 -1.88
CA ARG A 125 15.82 1.80 -2.53
C ARG A 125 15.43 1.64 -4.00
N SER A 126 14.14 1.71 -4.31
CA SER A 126 13.63 1.50 -5.67
C SER A 126 14.02 2.62 -6.65
N TYR A 127 14.17 3.86 -6.16
CA TYR A 127 14.55 5.01 -6.99
C TYR A 127 16.01 5.46 -6.84
N HIS A 128 16.77 4.88 -5.91
CA HIS A 128 18.15 5.29 -5.64
C HIS A 128 19.03 5.26 -6.90
N GLY A 129 18.88 4.26 -7.76
CA GLY A 129 19.64 4.15 -9.02
C GLY A 129 19.28 5.21 -10.07
N LEU A 130 18.15 5.90 -9.92
CA LEU A 130 17.67 6.94 -10.83
C LEU A 130 17.99 8.35 -10.32
N ALA A 131 18.46 8.47 -9.08
CA ALA A 131 18.85 9.75 -8.51
C ALA A 131 20.18 10.22 -9.12
N THR A 132 20.21 11.44 -9.67
CA THR A 132 21.45 12.07 -10.16
C THR A 132 22.01 13.03 -9.12
N THR A 133 23.28 13.43 -9.25
CA THR A 133 23.88 14.43 -8.34
C THR A 133 23.12 15.77 -8.37
N GLU A 134 22.46 16.10 -9.47
CA GLU A 134 21.87 17.41 -9.72
C GLU A 134 20.36 17.48 -9.41
N ALA A 135 19.64 16.35 -9.39
CA ALA A 135 18.19 16.34 -9.17
C ALA A 135 17.70 15.07 -8.44
N PRO A 136 16.59 15.15 -7.68
CA PRO A 136 15.89 13.97 -7.20
C PRO A 136 15.31 13.16 -8.36
N PRO A 137 15.10 11.84 -8.20
CA PRO A 137 14.48 11.02 -9.23
C PRO A 137 13.03 11.47 -9.47
N PRO A 138 12.55 11.47 -10.73
CA PRO A 138 11.16 11.78 -11.03
C PRO A 138 10.27 10.65 -10.51
N LEU A 139 9.47 10.95 -9.49
CA LEU A 139 8.47 10.01 -8.98
C LEU A 139 7.23 10.03 -9.88
N PRO A 140 6.58 8.88 -10.12
CA PRO A 140 5.35 8.81 -10.90
C PRO A 140 4.16 9.47 -10.21
N PHE A 141 4.22 9.61 -8.88
CA PHE A 141 3.28 10.34 -8.05
C PHE A 141 3.94 10.72 -6.71
N GLU A 142 3.39 11.72 -6.01
CA GLU A 142 3.86 12.10 -4.68
C GLU A 142 3.37 11.11 -3.61
N PRO A 143 4.18 10.74 -2.60
CA PRO A 143 3.72 9.99 -1.44
C PRO A 143 2.43 10.57 -0.85
N THR A 144 1.40 9.74 -0.68
CA THR A 144 0.14 10.16 -0.05
C THR A 144 -0.09 9.44 1.27
N ALA A 145 -0.80 10.12 2.16
CA ALA A 145 -1.26 9.55 3.42
C ALA A 145 -2.68 10.08 3.70
N HIS A 146 -3.54 9.18 4.13
CA HIS A 146 -4.95 9.41 4.33
C HIS A 146 -5.35 8.93 5.72
N ARG A 147 -6.17 9.73 6.40
CA ARG A 147 -6.83 9.26 7.61
C ARG A 147 -8.00 8.37 7.24
N ALA A 148 -8.28 7.38 8.05
CA ALA A 148 -9.41 6.49 7.87
C ALA A 148 -10.09 6.17 9.20
N GLU A 149 -11.38 5.89 9.13
CA GLU A 149 -12.19 5.42 10.23
C GLU A 149 -12.46 3.93 10.04
N LEU A 150 -12.32 3.13 11.09
CA LEU A 150 -12.73 1.72 11.06
C LEU A 150 -14.26 1.64 11.08
N VAL A 151 -14.84 1.06 10.03
CA VAL A 151 -16.30 0.95 9.84
C VAL A 151 -16.81 -0.42 10.26
N ASP A 152 -16.02 -1.47 9.99
CA ASP A 152 -16.34 -2.84 10.35
C ASP A 152 -15.06 -3.62 10.63
N ALA A 153 -15.12 -4.55 11.57
CA ALA A 153 -13.99 -5.42 11.89
C ALA A 153 -14.41 -6.72 12.58
N SER A 154 -13.60 -7.76 12.35
CA SER A 154 -13.74 -9.06 12.99
C SER A 154 -12.38 -9.62 13.42
N GLY A 155 -12.38 -10.55 14.38
CA GLY A 155 -11.16 -11.15 14.92
C GLY A 155 -10.36 -10.18 15.80
N ASP A 156 -9.03 -10.32 15.78
CA ASP A 156 -8.12 -9.60 16.69
C ASP A 156 -8.01 -8.09 16.42
N VAL A 157 -8.64 -7.59 15.35
CA VAL A 157 -8.69 -6.16 15.00
C VAL A 157 -10.03 -5.51 15.36
N ALA A 158 -10.98 -6.27 15.95
CA ALA A 158 -12.31 -5.78 16.31
C ALA A 158 -12.33 -4.78 17.48
N HIS A 159 -11.21 -4.60 18.19
CA HIS A 159 -11.08 -3.57 19.22
C HIS A 159 -11.09 -2.21 18.53
N SER A 160 -12.19 -1.45 18.70
CA SER A 160 -12.45 -0.17 18.02
C SER A 160 -11.26 0.79 18.13
N PRO A 161 -10.41 0.88 17.09
CA PRO A 161 -9.26 1.74 17.13
C PRO A 161 -9.75 3.18 17.03
N THR A 162 -9.02 4.07 17.68
CA THR A 162 -9.37 5.49 17.75
C THR A 162 -8.96 6.24 16.48
N SER A 163 -7.97 5.72 15.75
CA SER A 163 -7.44 6.33 14.54
C SER A 163 -6.80 5.29 13.61
N CYS A 164 -6.98 5.46 12.30
CA CYS A 164 -6.27 4.67 11.30
C CYS A 164 -5.68 5.57 10.21
N ASP A 165 -4.56 5.12 9.65
CA ASP A 165 -3.82 5.79 8.59
C ASP A 165 -3.55 4.84 7.43
N VAL A 166 -3.68 5.34 6.22
CA VAL A 166 -3.45 4.63 4.97
C VAL A 166 -2.41 5.40 4.17
N ARG A 167 -1.27 4.79 3.87
CA ARG A 167 -0.15 5.42 3.17
C ARG A 167 0.14 4.71 1.87
N VAL A 168 0.34 5.48 0.80
CA VAL A 168 0.64 4.98 -0.54
C VAL A 168 1.87 5.70 -1.07
N LEU A 169 2.96 4.97 -1.26
CA LEU A 169 4.22 5.50 -1.77
C LEU A 169 4.58 4.84 -3.10
N PRO A 170 5.19 5.58 -4.05
CA PRO A 170 5.63 5.00 -5.31
C PRO A 170 6.81 4.05 -5.09
N VAL A 171 6.88 2.98 -5.89
CA VAL A 171 8.09 2.16 -6.04
C VAL A 171 8.32 1.79 -7.49
N SER A 172 9.57 1.52 -7.84
CA SER A 172 9.95 0.88 -9.10
C SER A 172 10.59 -0.47 -8.82
N SER A 173 9.77 -1.53 -8.66
CA SER A 173 10.25 -2.87 -8.28
C SER A 173 9.48 -3.97 -9.00
N GLY A 174 10.02 -4.47 -10.11
CA GLY A 174 9.38 -5.54 -10.89
C GLY A 174 8.00 -5.11 -11.41
N GLU A 175 6.96 -5.85 -11.03
CA GLU A 175 5.55 -5.58 -11.37
C GLU A 175 4.84 -4.64 -10.38
N PHE A 176 5.51 -4.31 -9.27
CA PHE A 176 4.97 -3.43 -8.23
C PHE A 176 5.28 -1.97 -8.55
N THR A 177 4.24 -1.14 -8.45
CA THR A 177 4.30 0.31 -8.71
C THR A 177 4.06 1.14 -7.45
N CYS A 178 3.60 0.51 -6.37
CA CYS A 178 3.37 1.13 -5.07
C CYS A 178 3.83 0.24 -3.92
N VAL A 179 4.00 0.87 -2.75
CA VAL A 179 3.90 0.21 -1.46
C VAL A 179 2.75 0.82 -0.68
N VAL A 180 1.91 -0.03 -0.09
CA VAL A 180 0.76 0.38 0.74
C VAL A 180 1.05 0.01 2.19
N ARG A 181 0.62 0.86 3.12
CA ARG A 181 0.66 0.59 4.55
C ARG A 181 -0.64 1.06 5.19
N VAL A 182 -1.29 0.16 5.91
CA VAL A 182 -2.51 0.43 6.68
C VAL A 182 -2.19 0.22 8.14
N MET A 183 -2.41 1.23 8.97
CA MET A 183 -2.13 1.18 10.41
C MET A 183 -3.34 1.67 11.19
N CYS A 184 -3.61 1.09 12.34
CA CYS A 184 -4.61 1.56 13.28
C CYS A 184 -4.03 1.57 14.70
N ASP A 185 -4.11 2.70 15.39
CA ASP A 185 -3.54 2.92 16.73
C ASP A 185 -2.08 2.39 16.89
N GLY A 186 -1.27 2.62 15.85
CA GLY A 186 0.14 2.20 15.80
C GLY A 186 0.38 0.73 15.44
N ARG A 187 -0.66 -0.10 15.36
CA ARG A 187 -0.57 -1.48 14.86
C ARG A 187 -0.66 -1.49 13.34
N VAL A 188 0.21 -2.27 12.70
CA VAL A 188 0.17 -2.51 11.26
C VAL A 188 -0.91 -3.54 10.96
N LEU A 189 -1.85 -3.19 10.08
CA LEU A 189 -2.83 -4.12 9.51
C LEU A 189 -2.36 -4.66 8.15
N TYR A 190 -1.68 -3.84 7.36
CA TYR A 190 -1.06 -4.25 6.10
C TYR A 190 0.23 -3.45 5.89
N PRO A 191 1.34 -4.04 5.42
CA PRO A 191 1.55 -5.48 5.20
C PRO A 191 1.60 -6.28 6.51
N ASN A 192 1.97 -7.56 6.44
CA ASN A 192 2.41 -8.28 7.63
C ASN A 192 3.58 -7.52 8.28
N GLU A 193 3.57 -7.37 9.60
CA GLU A 193 4.59 -6.59 10.33
C GLU A 193 6.01 -7.15 10.16
N ALA A 194 6.15 -8.46 9.93
CA ALA A 194 7.44 -9.09 9.60
C ALA A 194 7.95 -8.68 8.21
N GLN A 195 7.05 -8.28 7.31
CA GLN A 195 7.38 -7.72 6.02
C GLN A 195 7.61 -6.22 6.13
N THR A 196 8.75 -5.77 5.62
CA THR A 196 9.14 -4.37 5.72
C THR A 196 8.25 -3.46 4.86
N ALA A 197 7.64 -3.94 3.77
CA ALA A 197 6.80 -3.08 2.94
C ALA A 197 5.78 -3.91 2.13
N GLY A 198 4.53 -3.42 2.05
CA GLY A 198 3.46 -4.08 1.30
C GLY A 198 3.50 -3.68 -0.15
N TYR A 199 4.30 -4.39 -0.95
CA TYR A 199 4.46 -4.13 -2.38
C TYR A 199 3.21 -4.54 -3.14
N VAL A 200 2.64 -3.61 -3.91
CA VAL A 200 1.39 -3.83 -4.64
C VAL A 200 1.39 -3.07 -5.97
N SER A 201 0.71 -3.63 -6.97
CA SER A 201 0.46 -2.91 -8.23
C SER A 201 -0.69 -1.92 -8.03
N CYS A 202 -0.43 -0.64 -8.24
CA CYS A 202 -1.46 0.39 -8.29
C CYS A 202 -1.99 0.60 -9.70
N GLU A 203 -3.30 0.77 -9.80
CA GLU A 203 -3.94 1.45 -10.92
C GLU A 203 -3.72 2.96 -10.79
N MET A 204 -3.31 3.59 -11.89
CA MET A 204 -2.96 5.00 -11.96
C MET A 204 -3.92 5.75 -12.89
N ARG A 205 -4.33 6.96 -12.50
CA ARG A 205 -5.06 7.90 -13.36
C ARG A 205 -4.48 9.30 -13.18
N ASP A 206 -4.12 9.94 -14.28
CA ASP A 206 -3.56 11.31 -14.29
C ASP A 206 -2.36 11.50 -13.33
N GLY A 207 -1.48 10.50 -13.24
CA GLY A 207 -0.31 10.53 -12.35
C GLY A 207 -0.65 10.40 -10.87
N ARG A 208 -1.82 9.84 -10.52
CA ARG A 208 -2.25 9.57 -9.14
C ARG A 208 -2.68 8.12 -8.97
N PRO A 209 -2.34 7.46 -7.85
CA PRO A 209 -2.89 6.14 -7.54
C PRO A 209 -4.38 6.28 -7.26
N ILE A 210 -5.17 5.39 -7.84
CA ILE A 210 -6.63 5.34 -7.63
C ILE A 210 -7.09 4.03 -6.99
N ARG A 211 -6.36 2.94 -7.23
CA ARG A 211 -6.67 1.62 -6.65
C ARG A 211 -5.41 0.80 -6.46
N ALA A 212 -5.36 -0.04 -5.44
CA ALA A 212 -4.33 -1.07 -5.25
C ALA A 212 -4.98 -2.34 -4.71
N VAL A 213 -4.67 -3.49 -5.31
CA VAL A 213 -5.22 -4.78 -4.90
C VAL A 213 -4.09 -5.78 -4.69
N ASP A 214 -3.96 -6.26 -3.46
CA ASP A 214 -3.21 -7.46 -3.14
C ASP A 214 -4.21 -8.58 -2.85
N SER A 215 -4.18 -9.59 -3.71
CA SER A 215 -5.11 -10.72 -3.66
C SER A 215 -4.47 -12.00 -3.14
N GLY A 216 -3.17 -11.97 -2.88
CA GLY A 216 -2.52 -13.04 -2.15
C GLY A 216 -2.74 -12.88 -0.65
N PHE A 217 -2.81 -14.01 0.03
CA PHE A 217 -3.04 -14.07 1.47
C PHE A 217 -1.78 -14.59 2.15
N THR A 218 -1.62 -14.34 3.45
CA THR A 218 -0.34 -14.50 4.14
C THR A 218 0.28 -15.89 4.00
N ALA A 219 -0.51 -16.96 3.97
CA ALA A 219 0.07 -18.30 3.80
C ALA A 219 0.72 -18.52 2.42
N ARG A 220 0.46 -17.66 1.43
CA ARG A 220 0.97 -17.76 0.06
C ARG A 220 2.14 -16.82 -0.22
N ASP A 221 2.06 -15.57 0.19
CA ASP A 221 3.07 -14.53 -0.09
C ASP A 221 3.50 -13.72 1.13
N GLY A 222 2.92 -14.05 2.29
CA GLY A 222 3.31 -13.52 3.59
C GLY A 222 2.61 -12.23 3.97
N ASP A 223 1.67 -11.69 3.17
CA ASP A 223 0.92 -10.48 3.50
C ASP A 223 -0.61 -10.71 3.54
N PRO A 224 -1.36 -9.98 4.40
CA PRO A 224 -2.81 -9.96 4.35
C PRO A 224 -3.31 -9.44 3.00
N LEU A 225 -4.51 -9.81 2.58
CA LEU A 225 -5.11 -9.22 1.39
C LEU A 225 -5.40 -7.74 1.65
N VAL A 226 -5.25 -6.90 0.62
CA VAL A 226 -5.72 -5.52 0.65
C VAL A 226 -6.48 -5.17 -0.63
N ASP A 227 -7.66 -4.56 -0.50
CA ASP A 227 -8.36 -3.86 -1.58
C ASP A 227 -8.51 -2.39 -1.17
N LEU A 228 -7.64 -1.55 -1.73
CA LEU A 228 -7.62 -0.11 -1.53
C LEU A 228 -8.25 0.57 -2.75
N ASP A 229 -9.34 1.30 -2.54
CA ASP A 229 -9.99 2.14 -3.56
C ASP A 229 -10.01 3.58 -3.05
N LEU A 230 -9.07 4.39 -3.57
CA LEU A 230 -8.90 5.79 -3.18
C LEU A 230 -10.01 6.68 -3.76
N GLU A 231 -10.65 6.29 -4.87
CA GLU A 231 -11.75 7.05 -5.45
C GLU A 231 -13.04 6.90 -4.64
N ARG A 232 -13.31 5.68 -4.16
CA ARG A 232 -14.44 5.40 -3.26
C ARG A 232 -14.13 5.71 -1.80
N GLY A 233 -12.86 5.91 -1.47
CA GLY A 233 -12.42 6.18 -0.11
C GLY A 233 -12.61 4.96 0.79
N THR A 234 -12.34 3.76 0.30
CA THR A 234 -12.52 2.50 1.05
C THR A 234 -11.25 1.68 1.07
N VAL A 235 -10.97 1.04 2.20
CA VAL A 235 -9.88 0.08 2.35
C VAL A 235 -10.43 -1.17 3.02
N ARG A 236 -10.15 -2.34 2.46
CA ARG A 236 -10.46 -3.62 3.09
C ARG A 236 -9.17 -4.40 3.26
N VAL A 237 -8.92 -4.85 4.49
CA VAL A 237 -7.79 -5.73 4.83
C VAL A 237 -8.34 -7.03 5.38
N GLU A 238 -7.85 -8.16 4.88
CA GLU A 238 -8.29 -9.49 5.32
C GLU A 238 -7.11 -10.42 5.51
N GLU A 239 -7.17 -11.23 6.55
CA GLU A 239 -6.17 -12.25 6.82
C GLU A 239 -6.83 -13.61 6.94
N TYR A 240 -6.17 -14.63 6.40
CA TYR A 240 -6.60 -16.02 6.45
C TYR A 240 -5.48 -16.90 6.98
N ASP A 241 -5.82 -17.89 7.79
CA ASP A 241 -4.86 -18.89 8.22
C ASP A 241 -4.48 -19.85 7.08
N GLU A 242 -3.57 -20.78 7.36
CA GLU A 242 -3.12 -21.81 6.41
C GLU A 242 -4.24 -22.74 5.91
N THR A 243 -5.39 -22.78 6.59
CA THR A 243 -6.57 -23.56 6.20
C THR A 243 -7.58 -22.75 5.39
N GLY A 244 -7.31 -21.46 5.15
CA GLY A 244 -8.20 -20.55 4.46
C GLY A 244 -9.36 -20.03 5.33
N GLN A 245 -9.28 -20.19 6.65
CA GLN A 245 -10.26 -19.58 7.56
C GLN A 245 -9.84 -18.13 7.88
N PRO A 246 -10.79 -17.18 7.90
CA PRO A 246 -10.47 -15.79 8.20
C PRO A 246 -9.98 -15.65 9.65
N THR A 247 -8.81 -15.05 9.83
CA THR A 247 -8.24 -14.73 11.14
C THR A 247 -8.70 -13.35 11.60
N TYR A 248 -8.69 -12.36 10.69
CA TYR A 248 -9.27 -11.05 10.94
C TYR A 248 -9.72 -10.39 9.64
N SER A 249 -10.62 -9.42 9.76
CA SER A 249 -10.99 -8.51 8.67
C SER A 249 -11.19 -7.10 9.21
N ALA A 250 -10.83 -6.10 8.41
CA ALA A 250 -11.05 -4.69 8.72
C ALA A 250 -11.51 -3.96 7.46
N THR A 251 -12.61 -3.22 7.57
CA THR A 251 -13.07 -2.28 6.53
C THR A 251 -12.96 -0.87 7.07
N LEU A 252 -12.21 -0.04 6.36
CA LEU A 252 -11.94 1.34 6.70
C LEU A 252 -12.55 2.27 5.64
N ARG A 253 -12.93 3.46 6.09
CA ARG A 253 -13.39 4.56 5.24
C ARG A 253 -12.42 5.72 5.34
N ILE A 254 -11.82 6.10 4.23
CA ILE A 254 -10.93 7.24 4.12
C ILE A 254 -11.72 8.54 4.33
N GLN A 255 -11.18 9.41 5.16
CA GLN A 255 -11.73 10.73 5.46
C GLN A 255 -11.16 11.75 4.49
N SER A 256 -12.04 12.51 3.82
CA SER A 256 -11.69 13.59 2.90
C SER A 256 -11.41 14.93 3.60
#